data_AF-A0A5J5FDZ4-F1
#
_entry.id   AF-A0A5J5FDZ4-F1
#
_cell.length_a   1.000
_cell.length_b   1.000
_cell.length_c   1.000
_cell.angle_alpha   90.00
_cell.angle_beta   90.00
_cell.angle_gamma   90.00
#
_symmetry.space_group_name_H-M   'P 1'
#
loop_
_entity.id
_entity.type
_entity.pdbx_description
1 polymer ?
#
loop_
_entity_poly.entity_id
_entity_poly.type
_entity_poly.pdbx_seq_one_letter_code
_entity_poly.pdbx_strand_id
1 'polypeptide(L)'
;MISSSGAIRDISSMIRKLKPGYEIEMKTFKKDRGIEIAKEEDGSLNIREFGFRTAEYHAASDDFEKIFKEVYQREFPRSHEIRYSVRRIR
;
A
#
# COMPACT_ATOMS: atom_id res chain seq x y z
N MET A 1 10.32 -9.51 0.54
CA MET A 1 9.44 -9.76 -0.62
C MET A 1 8.24 -10.52 -0.10
N ILE A 2 7.07 -10.32 -0.68
CA ILE A 2 5.84 -10.97 -0.24
C ILE A 2 5.12 -11.58 -1.44
N SER A 3 4.58 -12.79 -1.27
CA SER A 3 3.75 -13.43 -2.27
C SER A 3 2.44 -12.66 -2.43
N SER A 4 1.98 -12.50 -3.67
CA SER A 4 0.77 -11.74 -3.96
C SER A 4 -0.49 -12.30 -3.31
N SER A 5 -0.55 -13.61 -3.10
CA SER A 5 -1.68 -14.29 -2.44
C SER A 5 -1.83 -13.90 -0.96
N GLY A 6 -0.72 -13.56 -0.28
CA GLY A 6 -0.71 -13.14 1.13
C GLY A 6 -0.53 -11.63 1.33
N ALA A 7 -0.05 -10.93 0.29
CA ALA A 7 0.35 -9.52 0.37
C ALA A 7 -0.72 -8.61 0.97
N ILE A 8 -1.98 -8.78 0.56
CA ILE A 8 -3.07 -7.93 1.04
C ILE A 8 -3.21 -8.05 2.56
N ARG A 9 -3.24 -9.27 3.09
CA ARG A 9 -3.46 -9.53 4.52
C ARG A 9 -2.27 -9.08 5.37
N ASP A 10 -1.06 -9.40 4.95
CA ASP A 10 0.17 -9.04 5.67
C ASP A 10 0.40 -7.53 5.68
N ILE A 11 0.24 -6.86 4.53
CA ILE A 11 0.40 -5.41 4.43
C ILE A 11 -0.69 -4.70 5.23
N SER A 12 -1.96 -5.12 5.13
CA SER A 12 -3.03 -4.58 5.98
C SER A 12 -2.72 -4.73 7.48
N SER A 13 -2.21 -5.89 7.90
CA SER A 13 -1.79 -6.11 9.29
C SER A 13 -0.62 -5.21 9.71
N MET A 14 0.30 -4.95 8.78
CA MET A 14 1.45 -4.08 9.01
C MET A 14 1.03 -2.61 9.14
N ILE A 15 0.10 -2.15 8.30
CA ILE A 15 -0.44 -0.78 8.31
C ILE A 15 -1.21 -0.49 9.59
N ARG A 16 -2.03 -1.45 10.05
CA ARG A 16 -2.72 -1.32 11.34
C ARG A 16 -1.75 -1.10 12.50
N LYS A 17 -0.59 -1.76 12.47
CA LYS A 17 0.50 -1.63 13.47
C LYS A 17 1.48 -0.49 13.18
N LEU A 18 1.37 0.15 12.02
CA LEU A 18 2.25 1.22 11.61
C LEU A 18 2.04 2.42 12.53
N LYS A 19 3.15 3.05 12.92
CA LYS A 19 3.10 4.31 13.66
C LYS A 19 2.73 5.45 12.70
N PRO A 20 2.00 6.47 13.17
CA PRO A 20 1.82 7.69 12.39
C PRO A 20 3.18 8.31 12.01
N GLY A 21 3.24 8.94 10.84
CA GLY A 21 4.47 9.46 10.25
C GLY A 21 5.36 8.40 9.58
N TYR A 22 4.84 7.19 9.37
CA TYR A 22 5.48 6.16 8.57
C TYR A 22 4.62 5.83 7.36
N GLU A 23 5.29 5.37 6.31
CA GLU A 23 4.64 4.88 5.11
C GLU A 23 5.23 3.54 4.67
N ILE A 24 4.40 2.76 3.97
CA ILE A 24 4.77 1.52 3.33
C ILE A 24 4.73 1.74 1.83
N GLU A 25 5.89 1.61 1.19
CA GLU A 25 6.01 1.59 -0.25
C GLU A 25 6.00 0.14 -0.74
N MET A 26 5.16 -0.15 -1.72
CA MET A 26 5.09 -1.41 -2.43
C MET A 26 5.41 -1.20 -3.90
N LYS A 27 6.27 -2.04 -4.48
CA LYS A 27 6.70 -1.95 -5.88
C LYS A 27 6.69 -3.32 -6.53
N THR A 28 6.39 -3.34 -7.84
CA THR A 28 6.63 -4.52 -8.69
C THR A 28 8.12 -4.87 -8.68
N PHE A 29 8.45 -6.10 -9.07
CA PHE A 29 9.84 -6.51 -9.27
C PHE A 29 10.59 -5.58 -10.24
N LYS A 30 9.91 -5.14 -11.31
CA LYS A 30 10.44 -4.21 -12.31
C LYS A 30 10.50 -2.75 -11.84
N LYS A 31 9.90 -2.42 -10.69
CA LYS A 31 9.81 -1.07 -10.11
C LYS A 31 9.11 -0.04 -11.01
N ASP A 32 8.37 -0.49 -12.02
CA ASP A 32 7.62 0.37 -12.95
C ASP A 32 6.24 0.76 -12.38
N ARG A 33 5.74 0.03 -11.38
CA ARG A 33 4.46 0.29 -10.72
C ARG A 33 4.55 0.05 -9.22
N GLY A 34 3.73 0.75 -8.45
CA GLY A 34 3.73 0.67 -7.01
C GLY A 34 2.53 1.32 -6.34
N ILE A 35 2.43 1.08 -5.05
CA ILE A 35 1.47 1.69 -4.14
C ILE A 35 2.26 2.21 -2.93
N GLU A 36 2.05 3.46 -2.55
CA GLU A 36 2.59 4.10 -1.37
C GLU A 36 1.45 4.28 -0.37
N ILE A 37 1.66 3.88 0.89
CA ILE A 37 0.61 3.98 1.91
C ILE A 37 1.19 4.67 3.13
N ALA A 38 0.82 5.92 3.32
CA ALA A 38 1.21 6.76 4.45
C ALA A 38 0.16 6.71 5.55
N LYS A 39 0.62 6.68 6.81
CA LYS A 39 -0.24 6.88 7.97
C LYS A 39 0.00 8.25 8.54
N GLU A 40 -1.04 9.07 8.45
CA GLU A 40 -1.05 10.45 8.92
C GLU A 40 -1.16 10.50 10.46
N GLU A 41 -0.81 11.65 11.04
CA GLU A 41 -0.85 11.85 12.51
C GLU A 41 -2.27 11.80 13.09
N ASP A 42 -3.28 12.16 12.30
CA ASP A 42 -4.69 12.08 12.66
C ASP A 42 -5.24 10.63 12.63
N GLY A 43 -4.42 9.65 12.23
CA GLY A 43 -4.80 8.25 12.11
C GLY A 43 -5.48 7.90 10.77
N SER A 44 -5.61 8.87 9.86
CA SER A 44 -6.01 8.62 8.48
C SER A 44 -4.87 7.94 7.69
N LEU A 45 -5.26 7.29 6.59
CA LEU A 45 -4.35 6.61 5.69
C LEU A 45 -4.41 7.28 4.32
N ASN A 46 -3.25 7.67 3.81
CA ASN A 46 -3.10 8.17 2.47
C ASN A 46 -2.55 7.06 1.57
N ILE A 47 -3.31 6.67 0.55
CA ILE A 47 -3.01 5.57 -0.36
C ILE A 47 -2.75 6.18 -1.74
N ARG A 48 -1.54 6.03 -2.25
CA ARG A 48 -1.14 6.55 -3.54
C ARG A 48 -0.70 5.43 -4.47
N GLU A 49 -1.39 5.26 -5.59
CA GLU A 49 -0.98 4.34 -6.66
C GLU A 49 -0.22 5.08 -7.74
N PHE A 50 0.80 4.43 -8.31
CA PHE A 50 1.53 4.93 -9.46
C PHE A 50 1.96 3.77 -10.37
N GLY A 51 1.98 4.01 -11.68
CA GLY A 51 2.39 3.01 -12.68
C GLY A 51 1.32 2.80 -13.73
N PHE A 52 0.29 1.99 -13.44
CA PHE A 52 -0.85 1.80 -14.34
C PHE A 52 -1.83 2.97 -14.26
N ARG A 53 -2.17 3.41 -13.05
CA ARG A 53 -2.83 4.70 -12.83
C ARG A 53 -2.06 5.47 -11.77
N THR A 54 -2.16 6.80 -11.86
CA THR A 54 -1.72 7.69 -10.81
C THR A 54 -2.95 8.24 -10.12
N ALA A 55 -3.19 7.82 -8.87
CA ALA A 55 -4.29 8.30 -8.07
C ALA A 55 -3.92 8.29 -6.58
N GLU A 56 -4.55 9.18 -5.83
CA GLU A 56 -4.38 9.31 -4.39
C GLU A 56 -5.76 9.19 -3.73
N TYR A 57 -5.81 8.45 -2.63
CA TYR A 57 -7.03 8.21 -1.87
C TYR A 57 -6.74 8.44 -0.38
N HIS A 58 -7.52 9.30 0.23
CA HIS A 58 -7.53 9.45 1.69
C HIS A 58 -8.67 8.64 2.25
N ALA A 59 -8.34 7.72 3.16
CA ALA A 59 -9.31 6.84 3.78
C ALA A 59 -9.07 6.74 5.28
N ALA A 60 -10.15 6.54 6.03
CA ALA A 60 -10.04 6.10 7.42
C ALA A 60 -9.51 4.65 7.46
N SER A 61 -8.96 4.26 8.61
CA SER A 61 -8.43 2.90 8.82
C SER A 61 -9.47 1.79 8.55
N ASP A 62 -10.77 2.08 8.70
CA ASP A 62 -11.86 1.13 8.45
C ASP A 62 -12.10 0.86 6.94
N ASP A 63 -12.08 1.91 6.11
CA ASP A 63 -12.32 1.81 4.67
C ASP A 63 -11.08 1.43 3.85
N PHE A 64 -9.89 1.57 4.46
CA PHE A 64 -8.60 1.29 3.83
C PHE A 64 -8.53 -0.11 3.21
N GLU A 65 -9.01 -1.15 3.90
CA GLU A 65 -8.84 -2.54 3.43
C GLU A 65 -9.57 -2.80 2.10
N LYS A 66 -10.74 -2.16 1.92
CA LYS A 66 -11.50 -2.25 0.66
C LYS A 66 -10.78 -1.51 -0.46
N ILE A 67 -10.41 -0.25 -0.23
CA ILE A 67 -9.74 0.59 -1.23
C ILE A 67 -8.41 -0.05 -1.63
N PHE A 68 -7.61 -0.47 -0.65
CA PHE A 68 -6.34 -1.12 -0.89
C PHE A 68 -6.49 -2.39 -1.73
N LYS A 69 -7.51 -3.22 -1.46
CA LYS A 69 -7.76 -4.43 -2.25
C LYS A 69 -8.08 -4.10 -3.71
N GLU A 70 -8.90 -3.08 -3.97
CA GLU A 70 -9.23 -2.66 -5.34
C GLU A 70 -8.01 -2.09 -6.07
N VAL A 71 -7.27 -1.18 -5.42
CA VAL A 71 -6.05 -0.59 -5.96
C VAL A 71 -5.01 -1.68 -6.22
N TYR A 72 -4.84 -2.61 -5.29
CA TYR A 72 -3.93 -3.73 -5.42
C TYR A 72 -4.27 -4.63 -6.62
N GLN A 73 -5.53 -4.99 -6.79
CA GLN A 73 -5.95 -5.82 -7.94
C GLN A 73 -5.75 -5.09 -9.27
N ARG A 74 -5.97 -3.77 -9.30
CA ARG A 74 -5.78 -2.98 -10.51
C ARG A 74 -4.30 -2.79 -10.87
N GLU A 75 -3.47 -2.53 -9.87
CA GLU A 75 -2.04 -2.22 -10.07
C GLU A 75 -1.19 -3.50 -10.20
N PHE A 76 -1.60 -4.59 -9.54
CA PHE A 76 -0.89 -5.88 -9.50
C PHE A 76 -1.73 -7.10 -9.95
N PRO A 77 -2.44 -7.07 -11.09
CA PRO A 77 -3.36 -8.15 -11.47
C PRO A 77 -2.68 -9.51 -11.72
N ARG A 78 -1.37 -9.54 -12.03
CA ARG A 78 -0.61 -10.77 -12.34
C ARG A 78 0.75 -10.88 -11.64
N SER A 79 1.01 -10.04 -10.64
CA SER A 79 2.27 -10.13 -9.89
C SER A 79 2.26 -11.39 -9.02
N HIS A 80 3.33 -12.17 -9.04
CA HIS A 80 3.53 -13.29 -8.09
C HIS A 80 4.20 -12.83 -6.80
N GLU A 81 5.06 -11.83 -6.89
CA GLU A 81 5.83 -11.30 -5.77
C GLU A 81 5.87 -9.78 -5.82
N ILE A 82 5.74 -9.16 -4.65
CA ILE A 82 5.84 -7.70 -4.46
C ILE A 82 6.94 -7.40 -3.47
N ARG A 83 7.69 -6.33 -3.77
CA ARG A 83 8.67 -5.79 -2.85
C ARG A 83 8.02 -4.67 -2.06
N TYR A 84 8.06 -4.76 -0.73
CA TYR A 84 7.63 -3.67 0.13
C TYR A 84 8.82 -3.08 0.90
N SER A 85 8.71 -1.84 1.33
CA SER A 85 9.70 -1.11 2.12
C SER A 85 8.98 -0.12 3.02
N VAL A 86 9.37 -0.06 4.30
CA VAL A 86 8.79 0.90 5.24
C VAL A 86 9.75 2.07 5.36
N ARG A 87 9.25 3.29 5.22
CA ARG A 87 10.02 4.52 5.39
C ARG A 87 9.28 5.51 6.28
N ARG A 88 10.00 6.47 6.83
CA ARG A 88 9.45 7.50 7.69
C ARG A 88 9.17 8.74 6.85
N ILE A 89 7.94 9.24 6.93
CA ILE A 89 7.52 10.50 6.33
C ILE A 89 8.13 11.60 7.23
N ARG A 90 8.93 12.48 6.63
CA ARG A 90 9.75 13.47 7.35
C ARG A 90 9.15 14.86 7.26
#